data_AF-A0A937F375-F1
#
_entry.id   AF-A0A937F375-F1
#
_cell.length_a   1.000
_cell.length_b   1.000
_cell.length_c   1.000
_cell.angle_alpha   90.00
_cell.angle_beta   90.00
_cell.angle_gamma   90.00
#
_symmetry.space_group_name_H-M   'P 1'
#
loop_
_entity.id
_entity.type
_entity.pdbx_description
1 polymer ?
#
loop_
_entity_poly.entity_id
_entity_poly.type
_entity_poly.pdbx_seq_one_letter_code
_entity_poly.pdbx_strand_id
1 'polypeptide(L)'
;MKLIKQFRQLFIALSLVLVLVTTTACGTVTQAREPVALPGSNSPIGYGQVERGNTRTGQELGDWVVKTSRGLVQDAYVRGDDKLGAVISSQVRPNEVRPLAKSLIQGFHQNAPKRDLTVLMYAPDKKLILTAKYNDTTKQIEYQ
;
A
#
# COMPACT_ATOMS: atom_id res chain seq x y z
N MET A 1 -15.28 -26.48 37.58
CA MET A 1 -14.19 -25.83 36.81
C MET A 1 -14.71 -24.53 36.17
N LYS A 2 -14.71 -23.43 36.94
CA LYS A 2 -15.21 -22.09 36.56
C LYS A 2 -14.19 -21.01 36.97
N LEU A 3 -12.90 -21.19 36.63
CA LEU A 3 -11.82 -20.30 37.10
C LEU A 3 -10.96 -19.66 35.99
N ILE A 4 -11.31 -19.81 34.71
CA ILE A 4 -10.48 -19.32 33.59
C ILE A 4 -11.10 -18.10 32.86
N LYS A 5 -12.26 -17.58 33.31
CA LYS A 5 -12.95 -16.46 32.64
C LYS A 5 -12.83 -15.08 33.31
N GLN A 6 -12.08 -14.92 34.41
CA GLN A 6 -12.00 -13.65 35.16
C GLN A 6 -10.68 -12.89 35.03
N PHE A 7 -9.68 -13.39 34.30
CA PHE A 7 -8.39 -12.70 34.14
C PHE A 7 -8.38 -11.60 33.05
N ARG A 8 -9.53 -11.35 32.41
CA ARG A 8 -9.66 -10.51 31.21
C ARG A 8 -9.98 -9.03 31.48
N GLN A 9 -9.92 -8.54 32.72
CA GLN A 9 -10.48 -7.21 33.03
C GLN A 9 -9.70 -6.31 34.01
N LEU A 10 -8.44 -6.63 34.36
CA LEU A 10 -7.70 -5.87 35.39
C LEU A 10 -6.33 -5.26 34.98
N PHE A 11 -5.92 -5.33 33.71
CA PHE A 11 -4.61 -4.81 33.28
C PHE A 11 -4.65 -3.52 32.44
N ILE A 12 -5.81 -2.86 32.30
CA ILE A 12 -5.98 -1.68 31.42
C ILE A 12 -5.80 -0.33 32.16
N ALA A 13 -5.62 -0.29 33.48
CA ALA A 13 -5.73 0.97 34.23
C ALA A 13 -4.46 1.48 34.95
N LEU A 14 -3.27 0.88 34.80
CA LEU A 14 -2.11 1.31 35.60
C LEU A 14 -0.74 1.14 34.90
N SER A 15 -0.45 1.97 33.90
CA SER A 15 0.96 2.25 33.51
C SER A 15 1.13 3.62 32.84
N LEU A 16 0.20 4.54 33.07
CA LEU A 16 0.43 5.95 32.79
C LEU A 16 1.15 6.53 34.02
N VAL A 17 2.23 7.28 33.78
CA VAL A 17 3.04 8.02 34.77
C VAL A 17 4.16 7.22 35.43
N LEU A 18 5.26 7.03 34.69
CA LEU A 18 6.67 7.16 35.11
C LEU A 18 7.47 6.55 33.95
N VAL A 19 8.31 7.28 33.20
CA VAL A 19 9.75 7.35 33.48
C VAL A 19 10.39 8.11 32.30
N LEU A 20 11.07 9.22 32.61
CA LEU A 20 12.26 9.80 31.94
C LEU A 20 12.03 10.37 30.53
N VAL A 21 12.14 11.68 30.24
CA VAL A 21 13.19 12.66 30.60
C VAL A 21 14.58 12.04 30.71
N THR A 22 15.17 11.68 29.57
CA THR A 22 16.63 11.71 29.40
C THR A 22 16.98 12.10 27.98
N THR A 23 17.55 13.30 27.89
CA THR A 23 18.38 13.84 26.81
C THR A 23 19.40 12.83 26.29
N THR A 24 19.54 12.71 24.97
CA THR A 24 20.84 12.43 24.34
C THR A 24 20.99 13.28 23.09
N ALA A 25 22.00 14.14 23.11
CA ALA A 25 22.54 14.83 21.96
C ALA A 25 23.70 13.99 21.40
N CYS A 26 23.62 13.63 20.11
CA CYS A 26 24.72 13.26 19.21
C CYS A 26 24.12 13.46 17.80
N GLY A 27 24.57 14.36 16.92
CA GLY A 27 25.92 14.75 16.60
C GLY A 27 26.49 13.78 15.55
N THR A 28 26.23 14.01 14.25
CA THR A 28 27.15 13.65 13.13
C THR A 28 26.67 14.14 11.75
N VAL A 29 27.53 14.98 11.14
CA VAL A 29 27.83 15.21 9.71
C VAL A 29 26.72 15.24 8.65
N THR A 30 26.41 16.45 8.17
CA THR A 30 25.78 16.68 6.87
C THR A 30 26.85 16.83 5.79
N GLN A 31 27.10 15.76 5.04
CA GLN A 31 27.67 15.83 3.69
C GLN A 31 27.07 14.70 2.84
N ALA A 32 26.18 15.06 1.91
CA ALA A 32 25.94 14.31 0.68
C ALA A 32 25.14 15.17 -0.32
N ARG A 33 25.90 15.97 -1.09
CA ARG A 33 25.82 16.15 -2.55
C ARG A 33 24.42 16.20 -3.19
N GLU A 34 24.07 17.38 -3.68
CA GLU A 34 23.06 17.57 -4.74
C GLU A 34 23.32 16.62 -5.92
N PRO A 35 22.30 15.91 -6.43
CA PRO A 35 22.33 15.43 -7.79
C PRO A 35 21.90 16.57 -8.71
N VAL A 36 22.85 16.99 -9.54
CA VAL A 36 22.66 17.78 -10.75
C VAL A 36 21.41 17.30 -11.50
N ALA A 37 20.46 18.21 -11.70
CA ALA A 37 19.34 18.01 -12.61
C ALA A 37 19.87 17.90 -14.05
N LEU A 38 19.69 16.74 -14.68
CA LEU A 38 19.81 16.57 -16.13
C LEU A 38 18.39 16.47 -16.73
N PRO A 39 18.10 17.19 -17.83
CA PRO A 39 16.78 17.21 -18.42
C PRO A 39 16.58 16.04 -19.39
N GLY A 40 15.35 15.52 -19.44
CA GLY A 40 14.89 14.71 -20.56
C GLY A 40 15.03 13.19 -20.38
N SER A 41 14.05 12.59 -19.71
CA SER A 41 13.65 11.22 -20.05
C SER A 41 12.14 11.11 -19.95
N ASN A 42 11.51 10.90 -21.11
CA ASN A 42 10.13 10.43 -21.26
C ASN A 42 10.01 9.03 -20.61
N SER A 43 10.06 8.99 -19.28
CA SER A 43 9.89 7.76 -18.53
C SER A 43 8.39 7.51 -18.38
N PRO A 44 7.83 6.36 -18.85
CA PRO A 44 6.48 5.98 -18.48
C PRO A 44 6.44 5.95 -16.96
N ILE A 45 5.46 6.64 -16.35
CA ILE A 45 5.38 6.90 -14.90
C ILE A 45 5.81 5.65 -14.10
N GLY A 46 7.06 5.67 -13.67
CA GLY A 46 7.72 4.56 -13.02
C GLY A 46 7.37 4.59 -11.55
N TYR A 47 7.26 3.40 -10.95
CA TYR A 47 6.99 3.17 -9.53
C TYR A 47 7.75 4.13 -8.57
N GLY A 48 8.97 4.55 -8.95
CA GLY A 48 9.83 5.41 -8.15
C GLY A 48 9.41 6.88 -8.01
N GLN A 49 8.47 7.38 -8.84
CA GLN A 49 7.92 8.75 -8.68
C GLN A 49 6.54 8.75 -8.02
N VAL A 50 6.13 7.62 -7.45
CA VAL A 50 4.82 7.54 -6.83
C VAL A 50 4.94 7.86 -5.35
N GLU A 51 4.62 9.11 -5.01
CA GLU A 51 4.35 9.51 -3.64
C GLU A 51 3.33 8.54 -3.03
N ARG A 52 3.76 7.78 -2.00
CA ARG A 52 2.85 7.00 -1.16
C ARG A 52 1.67 7.91 -0.79
N GLY A 53 0.45 7.37 -0.88
CA GLY A 53 -0.78 8.12 -0.71
C GLY A 53 -0.67 9.17 0.40
N ASN A 54 -0.85 10.44 0.02
CA ASN A 54 -0.84 11.59 0.93
C ASN A 54 -2.12 11.65 1.78
N THR A 55 -2.93 10.60 1.76
CA THR A 55 -4.17 10.49 2.53
C THR A 55 -4.07 9.29 3.46
N ARG A 56 -4.55 9.45 4.70
CA ARG A 56 -4.63 8.36 5.67
C ARG A 56 -5.39 7.15 5.12
N THR A 57 -6.50 7.38 4.43
CA THR A 57 -7.30 6.34 3.77
C THR A 57 -6.50 5.57 2.71
N GLY A 58 -5.67 6.26 1.93
CA GLY A 58 -4.83 5.63 0.92
C GLY A 58 -3.75 4.73 1.53
N GLN A 59 -3.20 5.13 2.68
CA GLN A 59 -2.24 4.31 3.43
C GLN A 59 -2.90 3.07 4.02
N GLU A 60 -4.05 3.22 4.70
CA GLU A 60 -4.80 2.10 5.28
C GLU A 60 -5.21 1.07 4.23
N LEU A 61 -5.61 1.53 3.03
CA LEU A 61 -5.93 0.65 1.92
C LEU A 61 -4.68 -0.05 1.35
N GLY A 62 -3.56 0.66 1.19
CA GLY A 62 -2.28 0.05 0.79
C GLY A 62 -1.84 -1.05 1.75
N ASP A 63 -1.86 -0.77 3.05
CA ASP A 63 -1.55 -1.74 4.11
C ASP A 63 -2.52 -2.93 4.10
N TRP A 64 -3.81 -2.67 3.90
CA TRP A 64 -4.82 -3.71 3.75
C TRP A 64 -4.54 -4.62 2.56
N VAL A 65 -4.12 -4.07 1.41
CA VAL A 65 -3.77 -4.85 0.21
C VAL A 65 -2.59 -5.76 0.50
N VAL A 66 -1.50 -5.24 1.07
CA VAL A 66 -0.31 -6.04 1.39
C VAL A 66 -0.66 -7.16 2.38
N LYS A 67 -1.40 -6.83 3.44
CA LYS A 67 -1.83 -7.79 4.47
C LYS A 67 -2.74 -8.88 3.90
N THR A 68 -3.73 -8.51 3.10
CA THR A 68 -4.76 -9.44 2.59
C THR A 68 -4.23 -10.31 1.47
N SER A 69 -3.22 -9.83 0.72
CA SER A 69 -2.60 -10.58 -0.36
C SER A 69 -1.66 -11.70 0.11
N ARG A 70 -1.44 -11.86 1.43
CA ARG A 70 -0.67 -12.97 2.04
C ARG A 70 0.72 -13.20 1.40
N GLY A 71 1.42 -12.13 1.04
CA GLY A 71 2.75 -12.19 0.41
C GLY A 71 2.75 -12.24 -1.12
N LEU A 72 1.59 -12.26 -1.77
CA LEU A 72 1.49 -12.12 -3.24
C LEU A 72 1.73 -10.68 -3.70
N VAL A 73 1.46 -9.69 -2.84
CA VAL A 73 1.77 -8.28 -3.05
C VAL A 73 2.81 -7.86 -2.01
N GLN A 74 3.94 -7.35 -2.48
CA GLN A 74 5.08 -6.92 -1.66
C GLN A 74 4.93 -5.49 -1.17
N ASP A 75 4.34 -4.63 -1.99
CA ASP A 75 4.16 -3.22 -1.70
C ASP A 75 2.91 -2.72 -2.43
N ALA A 76 2.22 -1.77 -1.84
CA ALA A 76 1.03 -1.18 -2.42
C ALA A 76 0.94 0.30 -2.04
N TYR A 77 0.44 1.10 -2.96
CA TYR A 77 0.21 2.52 -2.73
C TYR A 77 -1.11 2.92 -3.36
N VAL A 78 -1.73 3.95 -2.80
CA VAL A 78 -2.96 4.52 -3.35
C VAL A 78 -2.67 5.96 -3.72
N ARG A 79 -3.03 6.36 -4.93
CA ARG A 79 -2.96 7.75 -5.37
C ARG A 79 -4.38 8.30 -5.43
N GLY A 80 -4.58 9.45 -4.78
CA GLY A 80 -5.92 10.04 -4.66
C GLY A 80 -6.85 9.08 -3.94
N ASP A 81 -7.98 8.80 -4.58
CA ASP A 81 -9.06 7.97 -4.05
C ASP A 81 -9.64 7.00 -5.10
N ASP A 82 -8.97 6.86 -6.25
CA ASP A 82 -9.38 6.07 -7.41
C ASP A 82 -8.29 5.14 -7.98
N LYS A 83 -7.02 5.30 -7.57
CA LYS A 83 -5.87 4.55 -8.15
C LYS A 83 -5.10 3.77 -7.09
N LEU A 84 -4.98 2.46 -7.28
CA LEU A 84 -4.16 1.56 -6.46
C LEU A 84 -3.00 1.01 -7.31
N GLY A 85 -1.77 1.23 -6.88
CA GLY A 85 -0.60 0.51 -7.37
C GLY A 85 -0.26 -0.66 -6.48
N ALA A 86 0.05 -1.81 -7.06
CA ALA A 86 0.45 -3.02 -6.33
C ALA A 86 1.67 -3.68 -6.98
N VAL A 87 2.73 -3.89 -6.22
CA VAL A 87 3.91 -4.66 -6.63
C VAL A 87 3.72 -6.11 -6.25
N ILE A 88 3.67 -6.99 -7.24
CA ILE A 88 3.58 -8.43 -6.99
C ILE A 88 4.91 -9.02 -6.53
N SER A 89 4.84 -10.13 -5.80
CA SER A 89 6.00 -10.96 -5.51
C SER A 89 6.37 -11.84 -6.70
N SER A 90 7.61 -12.35 -6.69
CA SER A 90 8.07 -13.33 -7.70
C SER A 90 7.33 -14.67 -7.63
N GLN A 91 6.49 -14.87 -6.61
CA GLN A 91 5.66 -16.06 -6.45
C GLN A 91 4.40 -16.02 -7.34
N VAL A 92 3.96 -14.83 -7.75
CA VAL A 92 2.79 -14.66 -8.62
C VAL A 92 3.16 -15.01 -10.05
N ARG A 93 2.48 -16.00 -10.62
CA ARG A 93 2.71 -16.43 -12.00
C ARG A 93 2.05 -15.46 -12.99
N PRO A 94 2.54 -15.34 -14.24
CA PRO A 94 1.95 -14.44 -15.23
C PRO A 94 0.45 -14.63 -15.46
N ASN A 95 -0.04 -15.88 -15.44
CA ASN A 95 -1.46 -16.21 -15.58
C ASN A 95 -2.30 -15.85 -14.34
N GLU A 96 -1.67 -15.58 -13.19
CA GLU A 96 -2.34 -15.21 -11.93
C GLU A 96 -2.45 -13.69 -11.74
N VAL A 97 -1.72 -12.90 -12.53
CA VAL A 97 -1.74 -11.43 -12.42
C VAL A 97 -3.14 -10.86 -12.65
N ARG A 98 -3.84 -11.35 -13.69
CA ARG A 98 -5.20 -10.90 -14.02
C ARG A 98 -6.25 -11.25 -12.95
N PRO A 99 -6.35 -12.50 -12.45
CA PRO A 99 -7.27 -12.79 -11.35
C PRO A 99 -6.89 -12.06 -10.06
N LEU A 100 -5.60 -11.87 -9.76
CA LEU A 100 -5.16 -11.06 -8.62
C LEU A 100 -5.64 -9.61 -8.75
N ALA A 101 -5.41 -8.97 -9.90
CA ALA A 101 -5.87 -7.60 -10.16
C ALA A 101 -7.39 -7.47 -10.03
N LYS A 102 -8.16 -8.47 -10.48
CA LYS A 102 -9.61 -8.52 -10.28
C LYS A 102 -9.99 -8.52 -8.80
N SER A 103 -9.36 -9.38 -8.00
CA SER A 103 -9.60 -9.43 -6.55
C SER A 103 -9.23 -8.13 -5.85
N LEU A 104 -8.13 -7.49 -6.26
CA LEU A 104 -7.73 -6.18 -5.75
C LEU A 104 -8.74 -5.09 -6.09
N ILE A 105 -9.24 -5.04 -7.33
CA ILE A 105 -10.33 -4.12 -7.71
C ILE A 105 -11.57 -4.33 -6.84
N GLN A 106 -11.97 -5.59 -6.63
CA GLN A 106 -13.15 -5.90 -5.83
C GLN A 106 -12.98 -5.42 -4.38
N GLY A 107 -11.80 -5.62 -3.80
CA GLY A 107 -11.48 -5.10 -2.48
C GLY A 107 -11.41 -3.57 -2.43
N PHE A 108 -10.84 -2.95 -3.47
CA PHE A 108 -10.77 -1.50 -3.56
C PHE A 108 -12.17 -0.87 -3.68
N HIS A 109 -13.06 -1.46 -4.48
CA HIS A 109 -14.44 -0.99 -4.64
C HIS A 109 -15.25 -1.02 -3.35
N GLN A 110 -15.01 -2.00 -2.48
CA GLN A 110 -15.65 -2.03 -1.16
C GLN A 110 -15.25 -0.83 -0.29
N ASN A 111 -14.01 -0.36 -0.41
CA ASN A 111 -13.48 0.77 0.36
C ASN A 111 -13.75 2.13 -0.29
N ALA A 112 -13.94 2.15 -1.61
CA ALA A 112 -14.18 3.36 -2.40
C ALA A 112 -15.38 3.15 -3.35
N PRO A 113 -16.62 3.13 -2.83
CA PRO A 113 -17.80 2.83 -3.63
C PRO A 113 -18.19 3.98 -4.57
N LYS A 114 -19.00 3.65 -5.59
CA LYS A 114 -19.65 4.61 -6.52
C LYS A 114 -18.68 5.43 -7.37
N ARG A 115 -17.57 4.83 -7.80
CA ARG A 115 -16.56 5.50 -8.62
C ARG A 115 -15.80 4.52 -9.49
N ASP A 116 -15.23 5.05 -10.55
CA ASP A 116 -14.29 4.31 -11.39
C ASP A 116 -12.97 4.11 -10.64
N LEU A 117 -12.37 2.94 -10.81
CA LEU A 117 -11.17 2.54 -10.07
C LEU A 117 -10.13 2.02 -11.03
N THR A 118 -8.86 2.27 -10.74
CA THR A 118 -7.74 1.75 -11.52
C THR A 118 -6.78 1.02 -10.62
N VAL A 119 -6.44 -0.23 -10.98
CA VAL A 119 -5.38 -1.02 -10.35
C VAL A 119 -4.22 -1.15 -11.33
N LEU A 120 -3.05 -0.70 -10.89
CA LEU A 120 -1.78 -0.76 -11.62
C LEU A 120 -0.94 -1.88 -11.00
N MET A 121 -0.72 -2.95 -11.75
CA MET A 121 0.07 -4.10 -11.31
C MET A 121 1.50 -3.94 -11.79
N TYR A 122 2.45 -4.00 -10.85
CA TYR A 122 3.88 -3.91 -11.11
C TYR A 122 4.56 -5.25 -10.81
N ALA A 123 5.46 -5.68 -11.69
CA ALA A 123 6.35 -6.82 -11.44
C ALA A 123 7.31 -6.54 -10.27
N PRO A 124 8.03 -7.55 -9.74
CA PRO A 124 9.01 -7.35 -8.65
C PRO A 124 10.12 -6.34 -8.99
N ASP A 125 10.44 -6.17 -10.28
CA ASP A 125 11.37 -5.16 -10.80
C ASP A 125 10.74 -3.77 -10.99
N LYS A 126 9.51 -3.58 -10.51
CA LYS A 126 8.72 -2.35 -10.53
C LYS A 126 8.27 -1.87 -11.91
N LYS A 127 8.29 -2.74 -12.93
CA LYS A 127 7.70 -2.45 -14.24
C LYS A 127 6.19 -2.70 -14.23
N LEU A 128 5.42 -1.80 -14.82
CA LEU A 128 3.98 -2.00 -15.00
C LEU A 128 3.74 -3.17 -15.97
N ILE A 129 2.95 -4.15 -15.54
CA ILE A 129 2.68 -5.38 -16.30
C ILE A 129 1.19 -5.59 -16.63
N LEU A 130 0.29 -4.92 -15.90
CA LEU A 130 -1.14 -4.96 -16.16
C LEU A 130 -1.80 -3.72 -15.57
N THR A 131 -2.69 -3.09 -16.33
CA THR A 131 -3.62 -2.09 -15.82
C THR A 131 -5.03 -2.66 -15.87
N ALA A 132 -5.71 -2.66 -14.73
CA ALA A 132 -7.11 -3.05 -14.64
C ALA A 132 -7.95 -1.81 -14.29
N LYS A 133 -8.94 -1.50 -15.12
CA LYS A 133 -9.82 -0.34 -14.95
C LYS A 133 -11.24 -0.83 -14.72
N TYR A 134 -11.80 -0.50 -13.57
CA TYR A 134 -13.19 -0.76 -13.23
C TYR A 134 -14.03 0.48 -13.52
N ASN A 135 -15.11 0.29 -14.26
CA ASN A 135 -16.11 1.31 -14.51
C ASN A 135 -17.35 1.04 -13.64
N ASP A 136 -17.72 2.00 -12.79
CA ASP A 136 -18.84 1.81 -11.87
C ASP A 136 -20.21 1.92 -12.57
N THR A 137 -20.28 2.53 -13.75
CA THR A 137 -21.53 2.61 -14.52
C THR A 137 -21.84 1.27 -15.17
N THR A 138 -20.87 0.66 -15.84
CA THR A 138 -21.05 -0.61 -16.56
C THR A 138 -20.81 -1.84 -15.68
N LYS A 139 -20.20 -1.65 -14.50
CA LYS A 139 -19.74 -2.72 -13.58
C LYS A 139 -18.74 -3.69 -14.25
N GLN A 140 -18.02 -3.22 -15.26
CA GLN A 140 -17.04 -4.02 -16.01
C GLN A 140 -15.61 -3.66 -15.65
N ILE A 141 -14.71 -4.61 -15.85
CA ILE A 141 -13.27 -4.43 -15.71
C ILE A 141 -12.61 -4.58 -17.08
N GLU A 142 -11.95 -3.53 -17.52
CA GLU A 142 -11.10 -3.50 -18.70
C GLU A 142 -9.65 -3.76 -18.32
N TYR A 143 -8.92 -4.46 -19.17
CA TYR A 143 -7.52 -4.83 -18.94
C TYR A 143 -6.66 -4.27 -20.08
N GLN A 144 -5.53 -3.67 -19.73
CA GLN A 144 -4.54 -3.10 -20.64
C GLN A 144 -3.14 -3.57 -20.26
#